data_AF-A0A292EFW8-F1
#
_entry.id   AF-A0A292EFW8-F1
#
_cell.length_a   1.000
_cell.length_b   1.000
_cell.length_c   1.000
_cell.angle_alpha   90.00
_cell.angle_beta   90.00
_cell.angle_gamma   90.00
#
_symmetry.space_group_name_H-M   'P 1'
#
loop_
_entity.id
_entity.type
_entity.pdbx_description
1 polymer ?
#
loop_
_entity_poly.entity_id
_entity_poly.type
_entity_poly.pdbx_seq_one_letter_code
_entity_poly.pdbx_strand_id
1 'polypeptide(L)'
;MVSVGADPEQIEAARRQVGSDLPVSEQFVRFVSSLARFDFGNSFISGAPVLAEIGKRLTVTVPLTLLAFVLAIVIALPLGIIAAVKQDRWYGVLLSVVSQLGIAVPVFWIGILLVAVFRGQTTALSLRRLSVARLDECAGGVSCACLAVITIALVMSSSLIRYVRSATQDVLGSDYLRTARALVPVFRKR
;
A
#
# COMPACT_ATOMS: atom_id res chain seq x y z
N MET A 1 22.39 -1.39 -20.08
CA MET A 1 23.72 -0.84 -20.46
C MET A 1 24.72 -1.90 -20.93
N VAL A 2 24.64 -3.15 -20.49
CA VAL A 2 25.47 -4.25 -21.05
C VAL A 2 24.63 -5.54 -21.03
N SER A 3 24.65 -6.34 -22.11
CA SER A 3 23.89 -7.60 -22.20
C SER A 3 24.57 -8.74 -21.44
N VAL A 4 23.80 -9.76 -21.08
CA VAL A 4 24.37 -11.01 -20.53
C VAL A 4 25.31 -11.61 -21.59
N GLY A 5 26.59 -11.76 -21.24
CA GLY A 5 27.64 -12.27 -22.16
C GLY A 5 28.55 -11.21 -22.79
N ALA A 6 28.53 -9.97 -22.29
CA ALA A 6 29.42 -8.93 -22.80
C ALA A 6 30.89 -9.13 -22.44
N ASP A 7 31.74 -8.58 -23.31
CA ASP A 7 33.19 -8.67 -23.19
C ASP A 7 33.71 -7.85 -22.00
N PRO A 8 34.82 -8.25 -21.33
CA PRO A 8 35.36 -7.53 -20.18
C PRO A 8 35.62 -6.04 -20.45
N GLU A 9 36.06 -5.69 -21.67
CA GLU A 9 36.26 -4.30 -22.07
C GLU A 9 34.97 -3.48 -22.09
N GLN A 10 33.85 -4.08 -22.52
CA GLN A 10 32.53 -3.43 -22.53
C GLN A 10 32.01 -3.21 -21.12
N ILE A 11 32.28 -4.14 -20.21
CA ILE A 11 31.92 -4.03 -18.79
C ILE A 11 32.72 -2.90 -18.14
N GLU A 12 34.03 -2.82 -18.39
CA GLU A 12 34.86 -1.73 -17.86
C GLU A 12 34.46 -0.36 -18.41
N ALA A 13 34.17 -0.26 -19.70
CA ALA A 13 33.68 0.97 -20.31
C ALA A 13 32.36 1.43 -19.66
N ALA A 14 31.43 0.49 -19.41
CA ALA A 14 30.18 0.80 -18.71
C ALA A 14 30.41 1.20 -17.24
N ARG A 15 31.38 0.59 -16.55
CA ARG A 15 31.72 0.97 -15.17
C ARG A 15 32.20 2.41 -15.09
N ARG A 16 33.12 2.80 -15.98
CA ARG A 16 33.63 4.17 -16.08
C ARG A 16 32.55 5.18 -16.44
N GLN A 17 31.59 4.81 -17.30
CA GLN A 17 30.47 5.69 -17.65
C GLN A 17 29.54 5.96 -16.46
N VAL A 18 29.30 4.97 -15.60
CA VAL A 18 28.43 5.11 -14.42
C VAL A 18 29.20 5.57 -13.18
N GLY A 19 30.54 5.58 -13.23
CA GLY A 19 31.41 5.92 -12.10
C GLY A 19 31.47 4.82 -11.04
N SER A 20 31.12 3.58 -11.38
CA SER A 20 31.16 2.43 -10.45
C SER A 20 32.57 1.84 -10.27
N ASP A 21 33.55 2.37 -11.00
CA ASP A 21 34.99 2.14 -10.85
C ASP A 21 35.64 2.96 -9.73
N LEU A 22 34.94 3.99 -9.22
CA LEU A 22 35.45 4.88 -8.18
C LEU A 22 35.34 4.27 -6.78
N PRO A 23 36.11 4.76 -5.78
CA PRO A 23 35.89 4.42 -4.38
C PRO A 23 34.45 4.71 -3.94
N VAL A 24 33.86 3.84 -3.12
CA VAL A 24 32.45 3.94 -2.68
C VAL A 24 32.15 5.29 -2.01
N SER A 25 33.11 5.85 -1.26
CA SER A 25 32.99 7.18 -0.66
C SER A 25 32.79 8.28 -1.69
N GLU A 26 33.54 8.25 -2.79
CA GLU A 26 33.39 9.21 -3.90
C GLU A 26 32.05 9.04 -4.61
N GLN A 27 31.64 7.80 -4.88
CA GLN A 27 30.34 7.51 -5.49
C GLN A 27 29.20 8.10 -4.65
N PHE A 28 29.25 7.92 -3.33
CA PHE A 28 28.25 8.44 -2.41
C PHE A 28 28.26 9.97 -2.34
N VAL A 29 29.44 10.60 -2.22
CA VAL A 29 29.55 12.06 -2.18
C VAL A 29 29.03 12.69 -3.49
N ARG A 30 29.36 12.10 -4.64
CA ARG A 30 28.82 12.54 -5.94
C ARG A 30 27.30 12.39 -5.99
N PHE A 31 26.78 11.23 -5.59
CA PHE A 31 25.34 10.98 -5.55
C PHE A 31 24.60 12.00 -4.67
N VAL A 32 25.06 12.22 -3.43
CA VAL A 32 24.43 13.17 -2.51
C VAL A 32 24.57 14.60 -3.00
N SER A 33 25.73 14.98 -3.58
CA SER A 33 25.93 16.32 -4.15
C SER A 33 25.00 16.59 -5.34
N SER A 34 24.77 15.59 -6.21
CA SER A 34 23.82 15.72 -7.33
C SER A 34 22.38 15.80 -6.81
N LEU A 35 22.02 14.95 -5.85
CA LEU A 35 20.69 14.95 -5.23
C LEU A 35 20.37 16.29 -4.55
N ALA A 36 21.33 16.89 -3.85
CA ALA A 36 21.18 18.21 -3.23
C ALA A 36 20.93 19.34 -4.23
N ARG A 37 21.31 19.14 -5.51
CA ARG A 37 21.04 20.07 -6.62
C ARG A 37 19.80 19.68 -7.43
N PHE A 38 19.01 18.73 -6.93
CA PHE A 38 17.87 18.13 -7.63
C PHE A 38 18.23 17.47 -8.98
N ASP A 39 19.49 17.06 -9.15
CA ASP A 39 19.94 16.29 -10.29
C ASP A 39 19.89 14.79 -9.96
N PHE A 40 18.87 14.12 -10.47
CA PHE A 40 18.68 12.68 -10.32
C PHE A 40 19.32 11.87 -11.47
N GLY A 41 19.89 12.56 -12.46
CA GLY A 41 20.42 11.95 -13.66
C GLY A 41 19.37 11.26 -14.54
N ASN A 42 19.86 10.35 -15.38
CA ASN A 42 19.07 9.58 -16.34
C ASN A 42 19.00 8.11 -15.91
N SER A 43 17.87 7.47 -16.23
CA SER A 43 17.67 6.04 -16.01
C SER A 43 18.64 5.21 -16.85
N PHE A 44 19.35 4.28 -16.22
CA PHE A 44 20.25 3.34 -16.91
C PHE A 44 19.53 2.36 -17.85
N ILE A 45 18.20 2.25 -17.72
CA ILE A 45 17.35 1.35 -18.51
C ILE A 45 16.69 2.12 -19.64
N SER A 46 15.98 3.20 -19.31
CA SER A 46 15.16 3.93 -20.29
C SER A 46 15.87 5.12 -20.93
N GLY A 47 17.02 5.56 -20.40
CA GLY A 47 17.76 6.74 -20.86
C GLY A 47 17.06 8.08 -20.57
N ALA A 48 15.84 8.06 -20.05
CA ALA A 48 15.05 9.26 -19.73
C ALA A 48 15.45 9.86 -18.37
N PRO A 49 15.19 11.17 -18.16
CA PRO A 49 15.38 11.81 -16.86
C PRO A 49 14.60 11.09 -15.76
N VAL A 50 15.28 10.74 -14.66
CA VAL A 50 14.69 9.97 -13.56
C VAL A 50 13.49 10.70 -12.95
N LEU A 51 13.56 12.02 -12.81
CA LEU A 51 12.49 12.82 -12.23
C LEU A 51 11.18 12.75 -13.06
N ALA A 52 11.29 12.73 -14.40
CA ALA A 52 10.13 12.60 -15.28
C ALA A 52 9.48 11.21 -15.16
N GLU A 53 10.31 10.17 -15.05
CA GLU A 53 9.84 8.79 -14.86
C GLU A 53 9.15 8.60 -13.49
N ILE A 54 9.70 9.20 -12.43
CA ILE A 54 9.06 9.24 -11.11
C ILE A 54 7.70 9.95 -11.21
N GLY A 55 7.65 11.13 -11.84
CA GLY A 55 6.41 11.88 -12.04
C GLY A 55 5.34 11.05 -12.74
N LYS A 56 5.70 10.37 -13.84
CA LYS A 56 4.79 9.49 -14.58
C LYS A 56 4.26 8.32 -13.74
N ARG A 57 5.05 7.77 -12.82
CA ARG A 57 4.62 6.68 -11.93
C ARG A 57 3.72 7.18 -10.79
N LEU A 58 3.98 8.39 -10.31
CA LEU A 58 3.18 9.01 -9.26
C LEU A 58 1.75 9.31 -9.71
N THR A 59 1.52 9.68 -10.97
CA THR A 59 0.15 9.94 -11.49
C THR A 59 -0.77 8.73 -11.39
N VAL A 60 -0.23 7.50 -11.39
CA VAL A 60 -0.99 6.26 -11.20
C VAL A 60 -0.98 5.83 -9.73
N THR A 61 0.17 5.89 -9.07
CA THR A 61 0.33 5.38 -7.70
C THR A 61 -0.47 6.20 -6.70
N VAL A 62 -0.40 7.53 -6.77
CA VAL A 62 -1.07 8.44 -5.82
C VAL A 62 -2.59 8.23 -5.77
N PRO A 63 -3.34 8.30 -6.89
CA PRO A 63 -4.79 8.11 -6.83
C PRO A 63 -5.16 6.69 -6.39
N LEU A 64 -4.41 5.67 -6.82
CA LEU A 64 -4.67 4.27 -6.45
C LEU A 64 -4.50 4.06 -4.94
N THR A 65 -3.41 4.55 -4.36
CA THR A 65 -3.15 4.47 -2.92
C THR A 65 -4.16 5.30 -2.12
N LEU A 66 -4.52 6.50 -2.58
CA LEU A 66 -5.52 7.32 -1.91
C LEU A 66 -6.91 6.66 -1.89
N LEU A 67 -7.35 6.08 -3.01
CA LEU A 67 -8.62 5.36 -3.06
C LEU A 67 -8.62 4.15 -2.13
N ALA A 68 -7.53 3.38 -2.11
CA ALA A 68 -7.38 2.25 -1.18
C ALA A 68 -7.38 2.71 0.28
N PHE A 69 -6.78 3.87 0.57
CA PHE A 69 -6.75 4.48 1.89
C PHE A 69 -8.12 4.93 2.39
N VAL A 70 -8.86 5.65 1.54
CA VAL A 70 -10.24 6.04 1.86
C VAL A 70 -11.10 4.81 2.11
N LEU A 71 -11.03 3.79 1.25
CA LEU A 71 -11.78 2.56 1.42
C LEU A 71 -11.39 1.82 2.71
N ALA A 72 -10.10 1.78 3.03
CA ALA A 72 -9.63 1.17 4.28
C ALA A 72 -10.18 1.89 5.51
N ILE A 73 -10.24 3.22 5.50
CA ILE A 73 -10.85 4.02 6.59
C ILE A 73 -12.34 3.71 6.72
N VAL A 74 -13.07 3.69 5.60
CA VAL A 74 -14.51 3.40 5.56
C VAL A 74 -14.82 2.02 6.17
N ILE A 75 -13.94 1.04 5.98
CA ILE A 75 -14.07 -0.30 6.58
C ILE A 75 -13.61 -0.29 8.05
N ALA A 76 -12.46 0.33 8.32
CA ALA A 76 -11.79 0.21 9.61
C ALA A 76 -12.46 0.98 10.73
N LEU A 77 -13.01 2.16 10.45
CA LEU A 77 -13.73 2.97 11.44
C LEU A 77 -14.91 2.21 12.05
N PRO A 78 -15.91 1.74 11.28
CA PRO A 78 -17.06 1.06 11.87
C PRO A 78 -16.64 -0.25 12.55
N LEU A 79 -15.79 -1.07 11.92
CA LEU A 79 -15.38 -2.35 12.49
C LEU A 79 -14.53 -2.19 13.75
N GLY A 80 -13.61 -1.21 13.78
CA GLY A 80 -12.79 -0.91 14.95
C GLY A 80 -13.59 -0.36 16.12
N ILE A 81 -14.55 0.54 15.85
CA ILE A 81 -15.46 1.06 16.88
C ILE A 81 -16.35 -0.06 17.43
N ILE A 82 -16.93 -0.90 16.56
CA ILE A 82 -17.76 -2.03 16.99
C ILE A 82 -16.93 -3.02 17.83
N ALA A 83 -15.71 -3.34 17.41
CA ALA A 83 -14.81 -4.24 18.13
C ALA A 83 -14.41 -3.70 19.52
N ALA A 84 -14.29 -2.38 19.68
CA ALA A 84 -14.01 -1.73 20.96
C ALA A 84 -15.25 -1.68 21.87
N VAL A 85 -16.37 -1.14 21.35
CA VAL A 85 -17.61 -0.94 22.13
C VAL A 85 -18.24 -2.26 22.55
N LYS A 86 -18.09 -3.32 21.74
CA LYS A 86 -18.69 -4.63 21.97
C LYS A 86 -17.65 -5.69 22.33
N GLN A 87 -16.55 -5.28 22.98
CA GLN A 87 -15.50 -6.19 23.42
C GLN A 87 -16.00 -7.33 24.32
N ASP A 88 -17.05 -7.09 25.10
CA ASP A 88 -17.65 -8.09 25.99
C ASP A 88 -18.59 -9.08 25.25
N ARG A 89 -18.74 -8.93 23.94
CA ARG A 89 -19.58 -9.80 23.10
C ARG A 89 -18.73 -10.62 22.14
N TRP A 90 -19.20 -11.83 21.83
CA TRP A 90 -18.49 -12.78 20.96
C TRP A 90 -18.11 -12.19 19.60
N TYR A 91 -18.95 -11.33 19.01
CA TYR A 91 -18.68 -10.72 17.71
C TYR A 91 -17.62 -9.61 17.79
N GLY A 92 -17.48 -8.89 18.92
CA GLY A 92 -16.40 -7.93 19.12
C GLY A 92 -15.04 -8.62 19.27
N VAL A 93 -15.02 -9.76 19.96
CA VAL A 93 -13.85 -10.64 20.04
C VAL A 93 -13.51 -11.21 18.66
N LEU A 94 -14.51 -11.71 17.92
CA LEU A 94 -14.31 -12.26 16.58
C LEU A 94 -13.71 -11.23 15.62
N LEU A 95 -14.22 -10.00 15.59
CA LEU A 95 -13.67 -8.91 14.76
C LEU A 95 -12.20 -8.60 15.11
N SER A 96 -11.86 -8.67 16.41
CA SER A 96 -10.48 -8.47 16.87
C SER A 96 -9.56 -9.60 16.41
N VAL A 97 -10.01 -10.84 16.50
CA VAL A 97 -9.24 -12.02 16.04
C VAL A 97 -9.06 -11.98 14.53
N VAL A 98 -10.14 -11.73 13.76
CA VAL A 98 -10.09 -11.69 12.30
C VAL A 98 -9.16 -10.56 11.82
N SER A 99 -9.21 -9.38 12.42
CA SER A 99 -8.29 -8.28 12.08
C SER A 99 -6.83 -8.62 12.40
N GLN A 100 -6.56 -9.29 13.52
CA GLN A 100 -5.20 -9.75 13.87
C GLN A 100 -4.67 -10.81 12.90
N LEU A 101 -5.50 -11.78 12.51
CA LEU A 101 -5.16 -12.75 11.47
C LEU A 101 -4.91 -12.05 10.13
N GLY A 102 -5.73 -11.06 9.77
CA GLY A 102 -5.57 -10.27 8.55
C GLY A 102 -4.23 -9.53 8.47
N ILE A 103 -3.70 -9.06 9.60
CA ILE A 103 -2.35 -8.44 9.67
C ILE A 103 -1.25 -9.46 9.38
N ALA A 104 -1.44 -10.73 9.76
CA ALA A 104 -0.45 -11.78 9.56
C ALA A 104 -0.38 -12.26 8.09
N VAL A 105 -1.42 -11.98 7.28
CA VAL A 105 -1.44 -12.41 5.89
C VAL A 105 -0.65 -11.44 5.00
N PRO A 106 0.33 -11.92 4.21
CA PRO A 106 1.04 -11.06 3.26
C PRO A 106 0.12 -10.47 2.19
N VAL A 107 0.31 -9.19 1.86
CA VAL A 107 -0.53 -8.45 0.89
C VAL A 107 -0.57 -9.14 -0.47
N PHE A 108 0.58 -9.59 -0.97
CA PHE A 108 0.66 -10.25 -2.27
C PHE A 108 -0.16 -11.56 -2.29
N TRP A 109 -0.29 -12.25 -1.16
CA TRP A 109 -1.03 -13.50 -1.06
C TRP A 109 -2.54 -13.26 -1.20
N ILE A 110 -3.06 -12.22 -0.53
CA ILE A 110 -4.44 -11.75 -0.74
C ILE A 110 -4.65 -11.35 -2.20
N GLY A 111 -3.70 -10.65 -2.81
CA GLY A 111 -3.75 -10.29 -4.22
C GLY A 111 -3.87 -11.52 -5.14
N ILE A 112 -3.04 -12.55 -4.90
CA ILE A 112 -3.09 -13.81 -5.66
C ILE A 112 -4.44 -14.52 -5.47
N LEU A 113 -4.95 -14.61 -4.24
CA LEU A 113 -6.24 -15.22 -3.97
C LEU A 113 -7.39 -14.48 -4.64
N LEU A 114 -7.40 -13.15 -4.57
CA LEU A 114 -8.39 -12.32 -5.24
C LEU A 114 -8.33 -12.54 -6.75
N VAL A 115 -7.14 -12.51 -7.36
CA VAL A 115 -6.99 -12.84 -8.79
C VAL A 115 -7.51 -14.24 -9.07
N ALA A 116 -7.18 -15.26 -8.27
CA ALA A 116 -7.59 -16.64 -8.47
C ALA A 116 -9.12 -16.84 -8.40
N VAL A 117 -9.77 -16.24 -7.39
CA VAL A 117 -11.23 -16.32 -7.20
C VAL A 117 -11.97 -15.60 -8.33
N PHE A 118 -11.53 -14.39 -8.67
CA PHE A 118 -12.21 -13.58 -9.67
C PHE A 118 -11.94 -14.06 -11.10
N ARG A 119 -10.80 -14.72 -11.36
CA ARG A 119 -10.47 -15.28 -12.70
C ARG A 119 -11.54 -16.21 -13.25
N GLY A 120 -12.25 -16.95 -12.39
CA GLY A 120 -13.24 -17.96 -12.81
C GLY A 120 -14.70 -17.49 -12.85
N GLN A 121 -15.06 -16.35 -12.24
CA GLN A 121 -16.46 -16.04 -11.91
C GLN A 121 -17.10 -14.85 -12.63
N THR A 122 -16.41 -14.10 -13.50
CA THR A 122 -17.03 -12.88 -14.09
C THR A 122 -16.97 -12.80 -15.62
N THR A 123 -18.14 -12.96 -16.24
CA THR A 123 -18.53 -12.42 -17.55
C THR A 123 -18.72 -10.89 -17.52
N ALA A 124 -18.94 -10.28 -16.34
CA ALA A 124 -19.12 -8.83 -16.17
C ALA A 124 -17.81 -8.04 -15.96
N LEU A 125 -16.79 -8.69 -15.42
CA LEU A 125 -15.42 -8.16 -15.27
C LEU A 125 -14.56 -8.96 -16.24
N SER A 126 -14.23 -8.38 -17.39
CA SER A 126 -13.48 -9.06 -18.46
C SER A 126 -12.01 -9.29 -18.06
N LEU A 127 -11.78 -10.23 -17.14
CA LEU A 127 -10.47 -10.58 -16.57
C LEU A 127 -9.59 -11.40 -17.52
N ARG A 128 -10.09 -11.74 -18.71
CA ARG A 128 -9.32 -12.41 -19.77
C ARG A 128 -8.19 -11.54 -20.35
N ARG A 129 -8.12 -10.26 -19.97
CA ARG A 129 -7.11 -9.27 -20.45
C ARG A 129 -6.02 -8.95 -19.43
N LEU A 130 -5.95 -9.66 -18.29
CA LEU A 130 -4.91 -9.47 -17.29
C LEU A 130 -3.66 -10.30 -17.66
N SER A 131 -2.94 -9.90 -18.72
CA SER A 131 -1.57 -10.36 -18.91
C SER A 131 -0.62 -9.36 -18.25
N VAL A 132 0.44 -9.85 -17.61
CA VAL A 132 1.46 -9.05 -16.90
C VAL A 132 2.07 -7.96 -17.81
N ALA A 133 2.03 -8.15 -19.13
CA ALA A 133 2.52 -7.22 -20.14
C ALA A 133 1.59 -6.02 -20.44
N ARG A 134 0.35 -5.99 -19.94
CA ARG A 134 -0.64 -4.94 -20.24
C ARG A 134 -1.00 -4.05 -19.07
N LEU A 135 -0.19 -4.03 -18.01
CA LEU A 135 -0.38 -3.10 -16.90
C LEU A 135 -0.24 -1.63 -17.35
N ASP A 136 0.48 -1.36 -18.45
CA ASP A 136 0.56 -0.03 -19.07
C ASP A 136 -0.69 0.34 -19.89
N GLU A 137 -1.40 -0.63 -20.48
CA GLU A 137 -2.69 -0.41 -21.17
C GLU A 137 -3.87 -0.31 -20.19
N CYS A 138 -3.66 -0.65 -18.92
CA CYS A 138 -4.67 -0.61 -17.85
C CYS A 138 -5.01 0.80 -17.35
N ALA A 139 -4.36 1.84 -17.87
CA ALA A 139 -4.76 3.24 -17.62
C ALA A 139 -6.21 3.54 -18.03
N GLY A 140 -6.83 2.71 -18.90
CA GLY A 140 -8.25 2.82 -19.28
C GLY A 140 -9.20 1.78 -18.66
N GLY A 141 -8.72 0.83 -17.84
CA GLY A 141 -9.51 -0.32 -17.38
C GLY A 141 -9.91 -0.24 -15.91
N VAL A 142 -11.11 0.30 -15.62
CA VAL A 142 -11.70 0.44 -14.28
C VAL A 142 -11.62 -0.88 -13.46
N SER A 143 -11.76 -2.03 -14.11
CA SER A 143 -11.78 -3.34 -13.46
C SER A 143 -10.44 -3.76 -12.83
N CYS A 144 -9.29 -3.44 -13.43
CA CYS A 144 -7.98 -3.88 -12.92
C CYS A 144 -7.52 -3.02 -11.74
N ALA A 145 -7.76 -1.71 -11.79
CA ALA A 145 -7.46 -0.80 -10.69
C ALA A 145 -8.30 -1.14 -9.45
N CYS A 146 -9.58 -1.49 -9.62
CA CYS A 146 -10.45 -1.87 -8.51
C CYS A 146 -9.91 -3.07 -7.72
N LEU A 147 -9.36 -4.10 -8.39
CA LEU A 147 -8.82 -5.26 -7.70
C LEU A 147 -7.59 -4.90 -6.85
N ALA A 148 -6.69 -4.08 -7.39
CA ALA A 148 -5.53 -3.58 -6.66
C ALA A 148 -5.96 -2.72 -5.46
N VAL A 149 -6.92 -1.81 -5.65
CA VAL A 149 -7.49 -0.98 -4.58
C VAL A 149 -8.10 -1.84 -3.48
N ILE A 150 -8.91 -2.85 -3.83
CA ILE A 150 -9.53 -3.77 -2.85
C ILE A 150 -8.46 -4.57 -2.10
N THR A 151 -7.46 -5.08 -2.80
CA THR A 151 -6.36 -5.86 -2.19
C THR A 151 -5.65 -5.02 -1.13
N ILE A 152 -5.25 -3.80 -1.49
CA ILE A 152 -4.54 -2.88 -0.58
C ILE A 152 -5.46 -2.47 0.56
N ALA A 153 -6.72 -2.14 0.29
CA ALA A 153 -7.67 -1.68 1.30
C ALA A 153 -8.00 -2.78 2.34
N LEU A 154 -8.12 -4.04 1.94
CA LEU A 154 -8.41 -5.14 2.86
C LEU A 154 -7.29 -5.37 3.87
N VAL A 155 -6.04 -5.36 3.41
CA VAL A 155 -4.90 -5.57 4.31
C VAL A 155 -4.66 -4.34 5.19
N MET A 156 -4.76 -3.15 4.60
CA MET A 156 -4.59 -1.90 5.34
C MET A 156 -5.70 -1.69 6.37
N SER A 157 -6.95 -2.04 6.05
CA SER A 157 -8.06 -1.98 7.02
C SER A 157 -7.84 -2.92 8.20
N SER A 158 -7.28 -4.12 8.01
CA SER A 158 -6.95 -5.04 9.11
C SER A 158 -6.03 -4.39 10.15
N SER A 159 -5.00 -3.66 9.69
CA SER A 159 -4.12 -2.88 10.58
C SER A 159 -4.84 -1.69 11.21
N LEU A 160 -5.63 -0.96 10.42
CA LEU A 160 -6.31 0.26 10.86
C LEU A 160 -7.43 -0.03 11.87
N ILE A 161 -8.14 -1.17 11.75
CA ILE A 161 -9.14 -1.65 12.73
C ILE A 161 -8.51 -1.74 14.12
N ARG A 162 -7.28 -2.29 14.20
CA ARG A 162 -6.56 -2.42 15.47
C ARG A 162 -6.25 -1.06 16.09
N TYR A 163 -5.80 -0.09 15.29
CA TYR A 163 -5.53 1.26 15.77
C TYR A 163 -6.81 1.98 16.21
N VAL A 164 -7.88 1.93 15.40
CA VAL A 164 -9.18 2.51 15.74
C VAL A 164 -9.73 1.90 17.02
N ARG A 165 -9.63 0.56 17.17
CA ARG A 165 -10.07 -0.14 18.38
C ARG A 165 -9.30 0.34 19.60
N SER A 166 -7.97 0.42 19.53
CA SER A 166 -7.13 0.91 20.64
C SER A 166 -7.52 2.33 21.04
N ALA A 167 -7.57 3.25 20.06
CA ALA A 167 -7.94 4.64 20.31
C ALA A 167 -9.37 4.78 20.87
N THR A 168 -10.30 3.94 20.42
CA THR A 168 -11.67 3.92 20.94
C THR A 168 -11.70 3.42 22.38
N GLN A 169 -10.92 2.39 22.73
CA GLN A 169 -10.82 1.89 24.11
C GLN A 169 -10.24 2.95 25.05
N ASP A 170 -9.22 3.70 24.62
CA ASP A 170 -8.64 4.80 25.39
C ASP A 170 -9.68 5.89 25.69
N VAL A 171 -10.46 6.27 24.68
CA VAL A 171 -11.56 7.23 24.81
C VAL A 171 -12.67 6.71 25.73
N LEU A 172 -13.09 5.45 25.59
CA LEU A 172 -14.12 4.84 26.45
C LEU A 172 -13.70 4.75 27.92
N GLY A 173 -12.39 4.63 28.19
CA GLY A 173 -11.82 4.59 29.53
C GLY A 173 -11.65 5.95 30.22
N SER A 174 -11.82 7.04 29.47
CA SER A 174 -11.53 8.40 29.95
C SER A 174 -12.56 8.98 30.94
N ASP A 175 -12.09 9.85 31.83
CA ASP A 175 -12.91 10.44 32.91
C ASP A 175 -13.99 11.41 32.42
N TYR A 176 -13.76 12.10 31.30
CA TYR A 176 -14.79 12.96 30.70
C TYR A 176 -15.99 12.15 30.20
N LEU A 177 -15.74 10.95 29.68
CA LEU A 177 -16.80 10.07 29.19
C LEU A 177 -17.55 9.41 30.36
N ARG A 178 -16.85 9.10 31.47
CA ARG A 178 -17.49 8.65 32.73
C ARG A 178 -18.40 9.74 33.31
N THR A 179 -17.91 10.96 33.39
CA THR A 179 -18.68 12.12 33.88
C THR A 179 -19.90 12.40 32.98
N ALA A 180 -19.72 12.37 31.66
CA ALA A 180 -20.83 12.53 30.70
C ALA A 180 -21.92 11.46 30.85
N ARG A 181 -21.54 10.18 31.08
CA ARG A 181 -22.51 9.10 31.33
C ARG A 181 -23.26 9.25 32.66
N ALA A 182 -22.62 9.82 33.69
CA ALA A 182 -23.25 10.06 34.98
C ALA A 182 -24.29 11.19 34.92
N LEU A 183 -24.03 12.22 34.10
CA LEU A 183 -24.90 13.39 33.96
C LEU A 183 -26.07 13.17 32.98
N VAL A 184 -25.89 12.34 31.94
CA VAL A 184 -26.88 12.17 30.87
C VAL A 184 -27.69 10.86 31.01
N PRO A 185 -28.99 10.92 31.36
CA PRO A 185 -29.80 9.73 31.63
C PRO A 185 -30.02 8.81 30.42
N VAL A 186 -29.82 9.28 29.19
CA VAL A 186 -29.90 8.46 27.96
C VAL A 186 -28.89 7.30 27.95
N PHE A 187 -27.76 7.44 28.65
CA PHE A 187 -26.72 6.41 28.69
C PHE A 187 -26.85 5.43 29.87
N ARG A 188 -27.93 5.52 30.68
CA ARG A 188 -28.14 4.74 31.90
C ARG A 188 -28.66 3.31 31.66
N LYS A 189 -28.32 2.65 30.54
CA LYS A 189 -28.73 1.25 30.30
C LYS A 189 -27.67 0.38 29.62
N ARG A 190 -27.47 -0.76 30.31
CA ARG A 190 -26.70 -1.99 30.01
C ARG A 190 -25.23 -1.97 30.39
#